data_AF-A0AAU0HD00-F1
#
_entry.id   AF-A0AAU0HD00-F1
#
_cell.length_a   1.000
_cell.length_b   1.000
_cell.length_c   1.000
_cell.angle_alpha   90.00
_cell.angle_beta   90.00
_cell.angle_gamma   90.00
#
_symmetry.space_group_name_H-M   'P 1'
#
loop_
_entity.id
_entity.type
_entity.pdbx_description
1 polymer ?
#
loop_
_entity_poly.entity_id
_entity_poly.type
_entity_poly.pdbx_seq_one_letter_code
_entity_poly.pdbx_strand_id
1 'polypeptide(L)'
;MTIWGPCSFDNEAGKDLFDSARSVAELDAIFVPILDGDAGPVDTATGQRVIAAADMIATLNGRPGSPLRQPRISEPVSRHVVERARDAMSYVLENAALIDEWTRLGHSAWAREVTLLMGRLNPVIPFTEETARQVLEPGTPYPPPCVFCGKPVAKEAPVELKMRHHVDDFNDDQRVFHSHLTCLNEKVHPRRLVQSWLFSLEDT
;
A
#
# COMPACT_ATOMS: atom_id res chain seq x y z
N MET A 1 -12.25 -18.91 17.15
CA MET A 1 -12.84 -17.61 17.57
C MET A 1 -11.70 -16.63 17.57
N THR A 2 -11.44 -16.02 16.43
CA THR A 2 -10.27 -15.18 16.19
C THR A 2 -10.58 -13.74 16.62
N ILE A 3 -9.65 -13.15 17.36
CA ILE A 3 -9.90 -11.98 18.21
C ILE A 3 -9.73 -10.68 17.42
N TRP A 4 -9.34 -10.75 16.14
CA TRP A 4 -9.02 -9.61 15.28
C TRP A 4 -10.00 -9.57 14.11
N GLY A 5 -10.79 -8.49 14.02
CA GLY A 5 -11.63 -8.27 12.84
C GLY A 5 -10.78 -8.10 11.57
N PRO A 6 -11.42 -7.94 10.42
CA PRO A 6 -10.74 -7.96 9.14
C PRO A 6 -9.65 -6.86 9.04
N CYS A 7 -9.73 -5.70 9.71
CA CYS A 7 -8.71 -4.65 9.56
C CYS A 7 -7.27 -4.97 10.02
N SER A 8 -6.98 -6.11 10.65
CA SER A 8 -5.61 -6.59 10.90
C SER A 8 -5.50 -8.14 10.99
N PHE A 9 -6.56 -8.80 10.53
CA PHE A 9 -6.79 -10.22 10.19
C PHE A 9 -6.12 -11.31 11.01
N ASP A 10 -6.87 -11.84 11.98
CA ASP A 10 -6.73 -13.20 12.53
C ASP A 10 -5.30 -13.66 12.88
N ASN A 11 -4.36 -12.74 13.04
CA ASN A 11 -2.97 -13.07 13.24
C ASN A 11 -2.68 -13.15 14.74
N GLU A 12 -2.04 -14.23 15.17
CA GLU A 12 -1.58 -14.33 16.55
C GLU A 12 -0.43 -13.34 16.79
N ALA A 13 0.45 -13.16 15.79
CA ALA A 13 1.57 -12.25 15.84
C ALA A 13 1.19 -10.78 16.07
N GLY A 14 0.09 -10.31 15.48
CA GLY A 14 -0.38 -8.93 15.68
C GLY A 14 -1.13 -8.74 16.99
N LYS A 15 -1.81 -9.79 17.50
CA LYS A 15 -2.33 -9.78 18.86
C LYS A 15 -1.21 -9.62 19.88
N ASP A 16 -0.19 -10.48 19.79
CA ASP A 16 0.96 -10.43 20.68
C ASP A 16 1.66 -9.08 20.60
N LEU A 17 1.81 -8.53 19.38
CA LEU A 17 2.40 -7.21 19.19
C LEU A 17 1.57 -6.10 19.84
N PHE A 18 0.25 -6.07 19.65
CA PHE A 18 -0.61 -5.06 20.24
C PHE A 18 -0.59 -5.08 21.77
N ASP A 19 -0.56 -6.27 22.35
CA ASP A 19 -0.53 -6.45 23.81
C ASP A 19 0.86 -6.14 24.41
N SER A 20 1.93 -6.33 23.63
CA SER A 20 3.32 -6.17 24.10
C SER A 20 3.96 -4.82 23.78
N ALA A 21 3.58 -4.14 22.70
CA ALA A 21 4.19 -2.89 22.28
C ALA A 21 3.98 -1.76 23.30
N ARG A 22 5.01 -0.96 23.52
CA ARG A 22 5.06 0.12 24.53
C ARG A 22 5.46 1.48 23.98
N SER A 23 6.07 1.56 22.80
CA SER A 23 6.52 2.82 22.20
C SER A 23 6.38 2.84 20.69
N VAL A 24 6.40 4.04 20.09
CA VAL A 24 6.45 4.19 18.62
C VAL A 24 7.76 3.64 18.07
N ALA A 25 8.86 3.76 18.81
CA ALA A 25 10.17 3.23 18.41
C ALA A 25 10.18 1.70 18.26
N GLU A 26 9.48 0.97 19.13
CA GLU A 26 9.32 -0.49 19.01
C GLU A 26 8.56 -0.89 17.75
N LEU A 27 7.54 -0.12 17.37
CA LEU A 27 6.79 -0.34 16.13
C LEU A 27 7.65 -0.01 14.91
N ASP A 28 8.39 1.08 14.95
CA ASP A 28 9.29 1.52 13.88
C ASP A 28 10.42 0.51 13.61
N ALA A 29 10.96 -0.10 14.68
CA ALA A 29 11.99 -1.13 14.59
C ALA A 29 11.56 -2.41 13.85
N ILE A 30 10.25 -2.64 13.69
CA ILE A 30 9.72 -3.78 12.91
C ILE A 30 9.94 -3.56 11.41
N PHE A 31 9.95 -2.30 10.96
CA PHE A 31 10.09 -1.98 9.54
C PHE A 31 11.55 -1.96 9.08
N VAL A 32 12.50 -1.68 9.99
CA VAL A 32 13.93 -1.52 9.67
C VAL A 32 14.52 -2.76 8.97
N PRO A 33 14.34 -4.01 9.44
CA PRO A 33 14.95 -5.18 8.79
C PRO A 33 14.44 -5.43 7.37
N ILE A 34 13.28 -4.88 7.02
CA ILE A 34 12.61 -5.11 5.73
C ILE A 34 13.01 -4.05 4.72
N LEU A 35 13.18 -2.81 5.17
CA LEU A 35 13.48 -1.67 4.30
C LEU A 35 14.97 -1.35 4.21
N ASP A 36 15.69 -1.53 5.32
CA ASP A 36 17.10 -1.17 5.43
C ASP A 36 18.02 -2.42 5.44
N GLY A 37 17.42 -3.62 5.38
CA GLY A 37 18.13 -4.89 5.31
C GLY A 37 18.26 -5.44 3.89
N ASP A 38 19.13 -6.42 3.71
CA ASP A 38 19.22 -7.26 2.50
C ASP A 38 18.05 -8.26 2.52
N ALA A 39 16.83 -7.72 2.53
CA ALA A 39 15.64 -8.49 2.81
C ALA A 39 15.36 -9.43 1.62
N GLY A 40 15.52 -10.73 1.89
CA GLY A 40 14.99 -11.78 1.03
C GLY A 40 13.46 -11.88 1.12
N PRO A 41 12.87 -12.96 0.59
CA PRO A 41 11.42 -13.17 0.67
C PRO A 41 10.90 -13.06 2.11
N VAL A 42 9.74 -12.40 2.27
CA VAL A 42 9.15 -12.17 3.59
C VAL A 42 8.29 -13.38 3.98
N ASP A 43 8.63 -14.00 5.10
CA ASP A 43 7.81 -15.10 5.63
C ASP A 43 6.45 -14.59 6.17
N THR A 44 5.49 -15.52 6.29
CA THR A 44 4.12 -15.24 6.73
C THR A 44 4.09 -14.51 8.09
N ALA A 45 4.94 -14.92 9.04
CA ALA A 45 4.95 -14.35 10.40
C ALA A 45 5.45 -12.90 10.40
N THR A 46 6.49 -12.62 9.63
CA THR A 46 7.07 -11.29 9.45
C THR A 46 6.05 -10.38 8.76
N GLY A 47 5.44 -10.84 7.66
CA GLY A 47 4.40 -10.08 6.95
C GLY A 47 3.22 -9.72 7.84
N GLN A 48 2.73 -10.68 8.64
CA GLN A 48 1.65 -10.43 9.61
C GLN A 48 2.04 -9.38 10.66
N ARG A 49 3.28 -9.44 11.16
CA ARG A 49 3.79 -8.53 12.18
C ARG A 49 3.94 -7.10 11.67
N VAL A 50 4.37 -6.93 10.41
CA VAL A 50 4.42 -5.63 9.73
C VAL A 50 3.03 -5.03 9.57
N ILE A 51 2.06 -5.82 9.11
CA ILE A 51 0.68 -5.38 8.91
C ILE A 51 0.08 -4.89 10.23
N ALA A 52 0.31 -5.62 11.31
CA ALA A 52 -0.13 -5.22 12.64
C ALA A 52 0.55 -3.92 13.12
N ALA A 53 1.87 -3.80 12.96
CA ALA A 53 2.60 -2.58 13.31
C ALA A 53 2.10 -1.37 12.51
N ALA A 54 1.87 -1.53 11.22
CA ALA A 54 1.38 -0.50 10.33
C ALA A 54 -0.03 -0.04 10.71
N ASP A 55 -0.93 -0.95 11.10
CA ASP A 55 -2.27 -0.63 11.60
C ASP A 55 -2.24 0.18 12.91
N MET A 56 -1.32 -0.17 13.82
CA MET A 56 -1.09 0.59 15.04
C MET A 56 -0.56 1.99 14.75
N ILE A 57 0.39 2.13 13.82
CA ILE A 57 0.92 3.43 13.38
C ILE A 57 -0.18 4.30 12.76
N ALA A 58 -1.00 3.74 11.87
CA ALA A 58 -2.15 4.45 11.29
C ALA A 58 -3.12 4.96 12.38
N THR A 59 -3.40 4.11 13.36
CA THR A 59 -4.26 4.45 14.49
C THR A 59 -3.68 5.55 15.36
N LEU A 60 -2.40 5.45 15.73
CA LEU A 60 -1.69 6.46 16.52
C LEU A 60 -1.56 7.80 15.76
N ASN A 61 -1.55 7.76 14.44
CA ASN A 61 -1.63 8.93 13.56
C ASN A 61 -3.06 9.50 13.40
N GLY A 62 -3.99 9.12 14.28
CA GLY A 62 -5.37 9.63 14.31
C GLY A 62 -6.28 9.06 13.22
N ARG A 63 -5.88 7.95 12.58
CA ARG A 63 -6.64 7.28 11.51
C ARG A 63 -6.88 5.81 11.89
N PRO A 64 -7.76 5.56 12.88
CA PRO A 64 -8.06 4.21 13.34
C PRO A 64 -8.83 3.39 12.29
N GLY A 65 -8.75 2.07 12.42
CA GLY A 65 -9.54 1.11 11.65
C GLY A 65 -10.88 0.81 12.32
N SER A 66 -11.66 -0.09 11.72
CA SER A 66 -12.95 -0.55 12.25
C SER A 66 -12.94 -2.07 12.46
N PRO A 67 -13.13 -2.59 13.69
CA PRO A 67 -13.50 -1.86 14.90
C PRO A 67 -12.36 -1.03 15.48
N LEU A 68 -12.70 0.07 16.16
CA LEU A 68 -11.74 0.94 16.83
C LEU A 68 -10.96 0.16 17.89
N ARG A 69 -9.64 0.16 17.78
CA ARG A 69 -8.70 -0.39 18.77
C ARG A 69 -7.64 0.64 19.04
N GLN A 70 -7.42 1.00 20.29
CA GLN A 70 -6.46 2.03 20.64
C GLN A 70 -5.23 1.39 21.30
N PRO A 71 -4.03 1.48 20.68
CA PRO A 71 -2.79 1.03 21.30
C PRO A 71 -2.54 1.74 22.63
N ARG A 72 -1.87 1.07 23.56
CA ARG A 72 -1.45 1.65 24.85
C ARG A 72 -0.20 2.54 24.72
N ILE A 73 -0.07 3.25 23.60
CA ILE A 73 1.04 4.12 23.27
C ILE A 73 0.46 5.52 23.13
N SER A 74 1.01 6.50 23.87
CA SER A 74 0.54 7.89 23.85
C SER A 74 1.51 8.84 23.13
N GLU A 75 2.62 8.31 22.63
CA GLU A 75 3.64 9.07 21.91
C GLU A 75 3.12 9.55 20.54
N PRO A 76 3.47 10.77 20.11
CA PRO A 76 3.13 11.22 18.78
C PRO A 76 3.92 10.43 17.73
N VAL A 77 3.25 10.09 16.63
CA VAL A 77 3.90 9.44 15.49
C VAL A 77 4.52 10.51 14.59
N SER A 78 5.80 10.38 14.27
CA SER A 78 6.44 11.26 13.31
C SER A 78 6.03 10.92 11.88
N ARG A 79 6.05 11.91 10.99
CA ARG A 79 5.76 11.69 9.56
C ARG A 79 6.65 10.60 8.94
N HIS A 80 7.92 10.57 9.33
CA HIS A 80 8.89 9.58 8.88
C HIS A 80 8.45 8.14 9.19
N VAL A 81 7.93 7.89 10.41
CA VAL A 81 7.45 6.57 10.82
C VAL A 81 6.19 6.16 10.02
N VAL A 82 5.32 7.11 9.70
CA VAL A 82 4.14 6.84 8.84
C VAL A 82 4.57 6.46 7.41
N GLU A 83 5.52 7.20 6.84
CA GLU A 83 6.07 6.91 5.51
C GLU A 83 6.75 5.54 5.49
N ARG A 84 7.57 5.24 6.51
CA ARG A 84 8.21 3.93 6.66
C ARG A 84 7.22 2.78 6.80
N ALA A 85 6.16 2.96 7.60
CA ALA A 85 5.10 1.95 7.73
C ALA A 85 4.39 1.66 6.39
N ARG A 86 4.14 2.71 5.59
CA ARG A 86 3.56 2.58 4.26
C ARG A 86 4.49 1.84 3.30
N ASP A 87 5.78 2.19 3.30
CA ASP A 87 6.75 1.60 2.39
C ASP A 87 7.01 0.11 2.77
N ALA A 88 7.05 -0.21 4.06
CA ALA A 88 7.12 -1.60 4.55
C ALA A 88 5.87 -2.42 4.16
N MET A 89 4.68 -1.81 4.23
CA MET A 89 3.46 -2.45 3.74
C MET A 89 3.54 -2.75 2.24
N SER A 90 3.98 -1.79 1.42
CA SER A 90 4.19 -2.02 -0.01
C SER A 90 5.16 -3.17 -0.27
N TYR A 91 6.28 -3.22 0.46
CA TYR A 91 7.25 -4.29 0.35
C TYR A 91 6.65 -5.67 0.71
N VAL A 92 5.89 -5.76 1.80
CA VAL A 92 5.21 -7.00 2.21
C VAL A 92 4.19 -7.46 1.17
N LEU A 93 3.45 -6.56 0.55
CA LEU A 93 2.47 -6.93 -0.49
C LEU A 93 3.13 -7.49 -1.75
N GLU A 94 4.38 -7.09 -2.03
CA GLU A 94 5.15 -7.55 -3.19
C GLU A 94 5.94 -8.83 -2.90
N ASN A 95 6.48 -8.98 -1.69
CA ASN A 95 7.50 -9.98 -1.39
C ASN A 95 7.08 -11.06 -0.38
N ALA A 96 5.85 -11.01 0.16
CA ALA A 96 5.42 -11.96 1.20
C ALA A 96 4.64 -13.15 0.65
N ALA A 97 5.05 -14.36 1.07
CA ALA A 97 4.30 -15.61 0.84
C ALA A 97 2.87 -15.57 1.45
N LEU A 98 2.63 -14.63 2.36
CA LEU A 98 1.34 -14.34 2.98
C LEU A 98 0.23 -14.04 1.96
N ILE A 99 0.56 -13.34 0.87
CA ILE A 99 -0.41 -12.97 -0.17
C ILE A 99 -0.86 -14.19 -0.97
N ASP A 100 0.08 -15.07 -1.31
CA ASP A 100 -0.21 -16.34 -1.98
C ASP A 100 -1.07 -17.24 -1.09
N GLU A 101 -0.78 -17.29 0.21
CA GLU A 101 -1.55 -18.06 1.18
C GLU A 101 -3.00 -17.54 1.29
N TRP A 102 -3.19 -16.24 1.48
CA TRP A 102 -4.52 -15.64 1.58
C TRP A 102 -5.33 -15.75 0.29
N THR A 103 -4.66 -15.65 -0.86
CA THR A 103 -5.29 -15.86 -2.17
C THR A 103 -5.74 -17.30 -2.33
N ARG A 104 -4.90 -18.27 -1.97
CA ARG A 104 -5.22 -19.71 -2.01
C ARG A 104 -6.40 -20.07 -1.09
N LEU A 105 -6.53 -19.41 0.06
CA LEU A 105 -7.65 -19.60 0.99
C LEU A 105 -8.96 -18.92 0.53
N GLY A 106 -8.94 -18.20 -0.60
CA GLY A 106 -10.13 -17.53 -1.15
C GLY A 106 -10.60 -16.33 -0.33
N HIS A 107 -9.72 -15.75 0.50
CA HIS A 107 -10.06 -14.68 1.42
C HIS A 107 -10.15 -13.31 0.73
N SER A 108 -11.04 -13.07 -0.24
CA SER A 108 -11.12 -11.77 -0.93
C SER A 108 -11.31 -10.54 0.00
N ALA A 109 -11.73 -10.76 1.24
CA ALA A 109 -11.77 -9.75 2.29
C ALA A 109 -10.39 -9.14 2.62
N TRP A 110 -9.27 -9.85 2.43
CA TRP A 110 -7.92 -9.35 2.76
C TRP A 110 -7.54 -8.11 1.94
N ALA A 111 -7.83 -8.12 0.64
CA ALA A 111 -7.47 -7.04 -0.28
C ALA A 111 -8.19 -5.73 0.08
N ARG A 112 -9.44 -5.84 0.54
CA ARG A 112 -10.25 -4.71 1.00
C ARG A 112 -9.58 -3.98 2.15
N GLU A 113 -9.11 -4.71 3.14
CA GLU A 113 -8.59 -4.13 4.37
C GLU A 113 -7.14 -3.68 4.25
N VAL A 114 -6.33 -4.35 3.42
CA VAL A 114 -5.03 -3.82 2.99
C VAL A 114 -5.22 -2.46 2.33
N THR A 115 -6.22 -2.33 1.44
CA THR A 115 -6.55 -1.05 0.79
C THR A 115 -6.96 0.00 1.82
N LEU A 116 -7.76 -0.36 2.83
CA LEU A 116 -8.13 0.53 3.92
C LEU A 116 -6.92 0.98 4.73
N LEU A 117 -6.05 0.05 5.09
CA LEU A 117 -4.83 0.34 5.84
C LEU A 117 -3.91 1.27 5.05
N MET A 118 -3.68 1.00 3.77
CA MET A 118 -2.87 1.87 2.90
C MET A 118 -3.48 3.27 2.76
N GLY A 119 -4.81 3.38 2.70
CA GLY A 119 -5.50 4.66 2.73
C GLY A 119 -5.25 5.43 4.03
N ARG A 120 -5.30 4.74 5.18
CA ARG A 120 -5.03 5.35 6.49
C ARG A 120 -3.58 5.81 6.63
N LEU A 121 -2.63 5.05 6.10
CA LEU A 121 -1.20 5.38 6.09
C LEU A 121 -0.81 6.48 5.11
N ASN A 122 -1.71 6.97 4.24
CA ASN A 122 -1.39 8.01 3.27
C ASN A 122 -1.70 9.42 3.81
N PRO A 123 -0.72 10.19 4.34
CA PRO A 123 -0.99 11.46 5.01
C PRO A 123 -1.52 12.57 4.08
N VAL A 124 -1.29 12.45 2.76
CA VAL A 124 -1.64 13.49 1.77
C VAL A 124 -3.09 13.40 1.32
N ILE A 125 -3.66 12.20 1.33
CA ILE A 125 -5.06 11.99 0.96
C ILE A 125 -5.93 12.14 2.22
N PRO A 126 -6.96 13.01 2.20
CA PRO A 126 -7.96 13.03 3.26
C PRO A 126 -8.59 11.64 3.37
N PHE A 127 -8.34 10.95 4.48
CA PHE A 127 -8.95 9.67 4.76
C PHE A 127 -10.25 9.89 5.53
N THR A 128 -11.38 9.48 4.95
CA THR A 128 -12.63 9.32 5.68
C THR A 128 -13.13 7.89 5.50
N GLU A 129 -13.84 7.36 6.48
CA GLU A 129 -14.45 6.03 6.39
C GLU A 129 -15.41 5.93 5.18
N GLU A 130 -15.96 7.06 4.75
CA GLU A 130 -16.81 7.18 3.57
C GLU A 130 -16.01 7.11 2.26
N THR A 131 -14.84 7.76 2.18
CA THR A 131 -13.89 7.61 1.05
C THR A 131 -13.40 6.17 0.94
N ALA A 132 -13.17 5.53 2.09
CA ALA A 132 -12.81 4.12 2.21
C ALA A 132 -13.93 3.21 1.70
N ARG A 133 -15.18 3.47 2.11
CA ARG A 133 -16.36 2.71 1.67
C ARG A 133 -16.59 2.82 0.16
N GLN A 134 -16.43 4.01 -0.42
CA GLN A 134 -16.56 4.24 -1.86
C GLN A 134 -15.54 3.47 -2.73
N VAL A 135 -14.38 3.10 -2.19
CA VAL A 135 -13.38 2.28 -2.90
C VAL A 135 -13.70 0.78 -2.80
N LEU A 136 -14.55 0.39 -1.84
CA LEU A 136 -14.71 -1.00 -1.39
C LEU A 136 -16.15 -1.52 -1.48
N GLU A 137 -17.09 -0.69 -1.94
CA GLU A 137 -18.45 -1.15 -2.23
C GLU A 137 -18.43 -2.17 -3.38
N PRO A 138 -19.05 -3.35 -3.23
CA PRO A 138 -19.30 -4.24 -4.36
C PRO A 138 -20.13 -3.50 -5.40
N GLY A 139 -19.51 -3.14 -6.52
CA GLY A 139 -20.12 -2.24 -7.52
C GLY A 139 -19.35 -0.94 -7.74
N THR A 140 -18.31 -0.66 -6.93
CA THR A 140 -17.27 0.30 -7.30
C THR A 140 -16.71 -0.17 -8.65
N PRO A 141 -16.76 0.65 -9.71
CA PRO A 141 -16.39 0.18 -11.03
C PRO A 141 -14.89 -0.12 -10.97
N TYR A 142 -14.54 -1.40 -10.91
CA TYR A 142 -13.38 -1.91 -11.62
C TYR A 142 -13.55 -1.45 -13.06
N PRO A 143 -12.62 -0.67 -13.63
CA PRO A 143 -11.23 -0.35 -13.24
C PRO A 143 -11.01 0.84 -12.25
N PRO A 144 -9.84 0.88 -11.54
CA PRO A 144 -9.45 1.99 -10.66
C PRO A 144 -9.51 3.38 -11.33
N PRO A 145 -9.57 4.48 -10.55
CA PRO A 145 -9.77 5.83 -11.09
C PRO A 145 -8.68 6.22 -12.09
N CYS A 146 -9.04 7.12 -13.01
CA CYS A 146 -8.12 7.60 -14.03
C CYS A 146 -6.90 8.29 -13.41
N VAL A 147 -5.69 7.84 -13.75
CA VAL A 147 -4.42 8.39 -13.24
C VAL A 147 -4.23 9.89 -13.51
N PHE A 148 -4.90 10.43 -14.54
CA PHE A 148 -4.77 11.84 -14.92
C PHE A 148 -5.80 12.77 -14.29
N CYS A 149 -7.02 12.30 -14.01
CA CYS A 149 -8.12 13.15 -13.57
C CYS A 149 -8.81 12.69 -12.28
N GLY A 150 -8.43 11.54 -11.73
CA GLY A 150 -8.98 10.99 -10.48
C GLY A 150 -10.42 10.49 -10.55
N LYS A 151 -11.09 10.61 -11.72
CA LYS A 151 -12.48 10.19 -11.90
C LYS A 151 -12.56 8.69 -12.24
N PRO A 152 -13.65 7.98 -11.87
CA PRO A 152 -13.85 6.58 -12.23
C PRO A 152 -13.74 6.32 -13.73
N VAL A 153 -13.12 5.22 -14.12
CA VAL A 153 -13.04 4.77 -15.52
C VAL A 153 -14.12 3.71 -15.75
N ALA A 154 -14.79 3.77 -16.89
CA ALA A 154 -15.89 2.84 -17.19
C ALA A 154 -15.39 1.39 -17.28
N LYS A 155 -16.17 0.46 -16.75
CA LYS A 155 -15.87 -0.98 -16.69
C LYS A 155 -15.65 -1.62 -18.05
N GLU A 156 -16.27 -1.07 -19.09
CA GLU A 156 -16.36 -1.70 -20.41
C GLU A 156 -15.13 -1.46 -21.30
N ALA A 157 -14.24 -0.51 -20.96
CA ALA A 157 -12.96 -0.31 -21.68
C ALA A 157 -12.02 0.71 -20.98
N PRO A 158 -11.36 0.37 -19.85
CA PRO A 158 -10.19 1.13 -19.43
C PRO A 158 -9.11 1.15 -20.49
N VAL A 159 -8.44 2.29 -20.66
CA VAL A 159 -7.13 2.31 -21.29
C VAL A 159 -6.09 2.00 -20.23
N GLU A 160 -5.43 0.87 -20.39
CA GLU A 160 -4.34 0.42 -19.53
C GLU A 160 -3.01 1.00 -20.00
N LEU A 161 -2.26 1.57 -19.07
CA LEU A 161 -0.93 2.14 -19.28
C LEU A 161 0.07 1.30 -18.50
N LYS A 162 0.94 0.60 -19.20
CA LYS A 162 2.07 -0.12 -18.60
C LYS A 162 3.30 0.76 -18.69
N MET A 163 3.80 1.20 -17.55
CA MET A 163 5.09 1.87 -17.44
C MET A 163 6.12 0.84 -17.01
N ARG A 164 7.13 0.63 -17.85
CA ARG A 164 8.26 -0.24 -17.56
C ARG A 164 9.49 0.63 -17.29
N HIS A 165 10.08 0.48 -16.12
CA HIS A 165 11.33 1.13 -15.77
C HIS A 165 12.48 0.21 -16.12
N HIS A 166 13.18 0.50 -17.22
CA HIS A 166 14.45 -0.14 -17.53
C HIS A 166 15.57 0.66 -16.86
N VAL A 167 16.01 0.23 -15.68
CA VAL A 167 17.14 0.84 -14.97
C VAL A 167 18.43 0.04 -15.20
N ASP A 168 18.32 -1.27 -15.41
CA ASP A 168 19.37 -2.18 -15.86
C ASP A 168 18.75 -3.44 -16.52
N ASP A 169 19.57 -4.30 -17.13
CA ASP A 169 19.14 -5.51 -17.86
C ASP A 169 18.52 -6.61 -16.97
N PHE A 170 18.46 -6.40 -15.65
CA PHE A 170 18.06 -7.42 -14.67
C PHE A 170 16.82 -7.05 -13.84
N ASN A 171 16.40 -5.78 -13.83
CA ASN A 171 15.18 -5.32 -13.14
C ASN A 171 14.17 -4.67 -14.10
N ASP A 172 13.09 -5.39 -14.37
CA ASP A 172 11.89 -4.87 -15.05
C ASP A 172 10.81 -4.55 -13.99
N ASP A 173 10.85 -3.35 -13.39
CA ASP A 173 9.70 -2.85 -12.60
C ASP A 173 8.60 -2.39 -13.56
N GLN A 174 7.44 -3.06 -13.50
CA GLN A 174 6.28 -2.75 -14.32
C GLN A 174 5.12 -2.24 -13.47
N ARG A 175 4.74 -0.98 -13.68
CA ARG A 175 3.58 -0.35 -13.05
C ARG A 175 2.42 -0.25 -14.03
N VAL A 176 1.22 -0.59 -13.57
CA VAL A 176 -0.01 -0.56 -14.38
C VAL A 176 -0.93 0.56 -13.89
N PHE A 177 -1.29 1.47 -14.79
CA PHE A 177 -2.22 2.56 -14.54
C PHE A 177 -3.45 2.45 -15.45
N HIS A 178 -4.58 3.03 -15.01
CA HIS A 178 -5.81 3.06 -15.79
C HIS A 178 -6.18 4.50 -16.13
N SER A 179 -6.74 4.74 -17.31
CA SER A 179 -7.12 6.09 -17.74
C SER A 179 -8.32 6.12 -18.69
N HIS A 180 -9.00 7.27 -18.75
CA HIS A 180 -9.87 7.58 -19.89
C HIS A 180 -9.02 7.84 -21.12
N LEU A 181 -9.45 7.33 -22.28
CA LEU A 181 -8.78 7.58 -23.56
C LEU A 181 -8.61 9.08 -23.85
N THR A 182 -9.61 9.90 -23.52
CA THR A 182 -9.55 11.36 -23.68
C THR A 182 -8.44 11.98 -22.84
N CYS A 183 -8.31 11.58 -21.58
CA CYS A 183 -7.27 12.09 -20.68
C CYS A 183 -5.87 11.65 -21.13
N LEU A 184 -5.73 10.41 -21.58
CA LEU A 184 -4.49 9.91 -22.16
C LEU A 184 -4.07 10.74 -23.39
N ASN A 185 -4.98 10.91 -24.35
CA ASN A 185 -4.72 11.68 -25.56
C ASN A 185 -4.40 13.15 -25.27
N GLU A 186 -4.99 13.74 -24.23
CA GLU A 186 -4.69 15.11 -23.83
C GLU A 186 -3.29 15.25 -23.20
N LYS A 187 -2.88 14.30 -22.36
CA LYS A 187 -1.64 14.41 -21.56
C LYS A 187 -0.42 13.80 -22.25
N VAL A 188 -0.61 12.81 -23.11
CA VAL A 188 0.47 12.05 -23.78
C VAL A 188 0.52 12.33 -25.29
N HIS A 189 -0.18 13.38 -25.76
CA HIS A 189 -0.08 13.82 -27.16
C HIS A 189 1.39 14.06 -27.54
N PRO A 190 1.88 13.60 -28.70
CA PRO A 190 3.27 13.80 -29.14
C PRO A 190 3.73 15.27 -29.13
N ARG A 191 2.80 16.22 -29.31
CA ARG A 191 3.07 17.67 -29.22
C ARG A 191 3.33 18.19 -27.79
N ARG A 192 3.02 17.41 -26.77
CA ARG A 192 3.18 17.73 -25.34
C ARG A 192 4.23 16.84 -24.66
N LEU A 193 4.69 15.81 -25.35
CA LEU A 193 5.73 14.90 -24.87
C LEU A 193 7.09 15.52 -25.20
N VAL A 194 7.76 16.05 -24.18
CA VAL A 194 9.13 16.54 -24.31
C VAL A 194 10.06 15.33 -24.28
N GLN A 195 10.53 14.92 -25.45
CA GLN A 195 11.63 13.96 -25.53
C GLN A 195 12.91 14.67 -25.12
N SER A 196 13.41 14.37 -23.92
CA SER A 196 14.71 14.83 -23.48
C SER A 196 15.77 13.83 -23.90
N TRP A 197 16.44 14.10 -25.02
CA TRP A 197 17.59 13.33 -25.48
C TRP A 197 18.86 13.87 -24.81
N LEU A 198 19.01 13.60 -23.52
CA LEU A 198 20.26 13.84 -22.82
C LEU A 198 21.14 12.60 -22.98
N PHE A 199 22.11 12.68 -23.89
CA PHE A 199 23.16 11.67 -23.99
C PHE A 199 24.24 12.00 -22.95
N SER A 200 24.61 11.03 -22.12
CA SER A 200 25.88 11.12 -21.37
C SER A 200 27.01 11.17 -22.39
N LEU A 201 27.81 12.23 -22.36
CA LEU A 201 29.00 12.40 -23.22
C LEU A 201 30.27 11.90 -22.52
N GLU A 202 30.15 10.99 -21.55
CA GLU A 202 31.30 10.42 -20.86
C GLU A 202 31.34 8.91 -21.07
N ASP A 203 31.90 8.53 -22.22
CA ASP A 203 32.64 7.29 -22.44
C ASP A 203 33.76 7.61 -23.46
N THR A 204 34.84 8.23 -22.97
CA THR A 204 36.18 8.26 -23.62
C THR A 204 37.24 7.87 -22.62
#